data_AF-A0A6C0KM18-F1
#
_entry.id   AF-A0A6C0KM18-F1
#
_cell.length_a   1.000
_cell.length_b   1.000
_cell.length_c   1.000
_cell.angle_alpha   90.00
_cell.angle_beta   90.00
_cell.angle_gamma   90.00
#
_symmetry.space_group_name_H-M   'P 1'
#
loop_
_entity.id
_entity.type
_entity.pdbx_description
1 polymer ?
#
loop_
_entity_poly.entity_id
_entity_poly.type
_entity_poly.pdbx_seq_one_letter_code
_entity_poly.pdbx_strand_id
1 'polypeptide(L)'
;MTSLFWSSTYQPRRIFGWRDILQNWNTTLAMPSYVTTVLNNLHLATLHTPDYPLSHFLDFVNNEQEGIAWLIYETISLRSLNGTIRLDYVKQLLDLVDDLDGPFPNFAGSPSGTIREFVNYRLTRNELDYVQMMPELISPSVSPPAHHYTHYMHLSRPSVTPAQHCTQVSRPSSSTQSFTIELRILRDLKNTSSSYDDVIRISKNKDGSYNIIYHDQSSQTKSKTLFMTRPELLKYLSNTLRLMTLDKEPFEAMQVIMPNAPSVLISIHDLTSQNRDLIYDTMESTMDNWPVKA
;
A
#
# COMPACT_ATOMS: atom_id res chain seq x y z
N MET A 1 19.44 -38.27 19.65
CA MET A 1 19.45 -37.06 18.79
C MET A 1 18.95 -37.47 17.42
N THR A 2 17.63 -37.49 17.24
CA THR A 2 16.97 -38.11 16.09
C THR A 2 16.58 -37.04 15.06
N SER A 3 17.27 -37.08 13.93
CA SER A 3 16.87 -36.41 12.70
C SER A 3 15.56 -37.02 12.19
N LEU A 4 14.43 -36.46 12.58
CA LEU A 4 13.15 -36.75 11.95
C LEU A 4 12.92 -35.70 10.85
N PHE A 5 13.71 -35.82 9.79
CA PHE A 5 13.41 -35.12 8.56
C PHE A 5 12.12 -35.70 7.98
N TRP A 6 11.11 -34.85 7.82
CA TRP A 6 10.50 -34.58 6.52
C TRP A 6 10.46 -35.80 5.58
N SER A 7 9.56 -36.75 5.86
CA SER A 7 9.27 -37.88 4.96
C SER A 7 8.80 -37.34 3.60
N SER A 8 9.53 -37.71 2.55
CA SER A 8 9.34 -37.28 1.15
C SER A 8 8.09 -37.85 0.48
N THR A 9 7.42 -38.81 1.10
CA THR A 9 6.29 -39.55 0.51
C THR A 9 4.91 -38.90 0.71
N TYR A 10 4.80 -37.82 1.49
CA TYR A 10 3.51 -37.14 1.80
C TYR A 10 3.46 -35.65 1.43
N GLN A 11 4.38 -35.18 0.60
CA GLN A 11 4.66 -33.74 0.43
C GLN A 11 3.83 -32.95 -0.62
N PRO A 12 3.13 -33.52 -1.61
CA PRO A 12 2.39 -32.71 -2.59
C PRO A 12 1.13 -32.01 -2.06
N ARG A 13 0.69 -32.29 -0.83
CA ARG A 13 -0.55 -31.72 -0.23
C ARG A 13 -0.31 -30.52 0.68
N ARG A 14 0.92 -30.07 0.89
CA ARG A 14 1.24 -29.13 1.99
C ARG A 14 0.85 -27.66 1.79
N ILE A 15 0.17 -27.30 0.70
CA ILE A 15 -0.40 -25.95 0.53
C ILE A 15 -1.93 -25.93 0.78
N PHE A 16 -2.61 -27.10 0.76
CA PHE A 16 -4.07 -27.19 1.01
C PHE A 16 -4.50 -28.44 1.83
N GLY A 17 -3.54 -29.14 2.42
CA GLY A 17 -3.72 -30.25 3.37
C GLY A 17 -3.42 -29.81 4.80
N TRP A 18 -3.78 -28.58 5.17
CA TRP A 18 -3.57 -28.02 6.52
C TRP A 18 -4.14 -28.96 7.59
N ARG A 19 -5.23 -29.65 7.28
CA ARG A 19 -5.81 -30.71 8.12
C ARG A 19 -4.81 -31.82 8.46
N ASP A 20 -4.00 -32.26 7.50
CA ASP A 20 -3.00 -33.32 7.69
C ASP A 20 -1.77 -32.80 8.45
N ILE A 21 -1.40 -31.53 8.26
CA ILE A 21 -0.35 -30.86 9.04
C ILE A 21 -0.79 -30.73 10.50
N LEU A 22 -2.02 -30.26 10.74
CA LEU A 22 -2.64 -30.09 12.05
C LEU A 22 -2.90 -31.44 12.76
N GLN A 23 -3.29 -32.51 12.03
CA GLN A 23 -3.47 -33.86 12.59
C GLN A 23 -2.17 -34.56 12.95
N ASN A 24 -1.10 -34.35 12.18
CA ASN A 24 0.23 -34.90 12.48
C ASN A 24 1.05 -33.99 13.43
N TRP A 25 0.45 -32.89 13.89
CA TRP A 25 1.11 -31.89 14.71
C TRP A 25 1.16 -32.35 16.16
N ASN A 26 2.30 -32.94 16.52
CA ASN A 26 2.53 -33.46 17.85
C ASN A 26 2.95 -32.33 18.81
N THR A 27 2.50 -32.43 20.06
CA THR A 27 2.60 -31.50 21.21
C THR A 27 4.03 -31.13 21.66
N THR A 28 5.04 -31.37 20.82
CA THR A 28 6.46 -31.37 21.18
C THR A 28 7.27 -30.16 20.69
N LEU A 29 6.70 -29.29 19.85
CA LEU A 29 7.39 -28.08 19.39
C LEU A 29 6.81 -26.86 20.12
N ALA A 30 7.59 -26.27 21.03
CA ALA A 30 7.28 -24.99 21.64
C ALA A 30 7.34 -23.89 20.56
N MET A 31 6.23 -23.71 19.85
CA MET A 31 6.11 -22.68 18.83
C MET A 31 5.91 -21.31 19.49
N PRO A 32 6.40 -20.23 18.86
CA PRO A 32 6.04 -18.88 19.27
C PRO A 32 4.52 -18.67 19.26
N SER A 33 4.03 -17.77 20.12
CA SER A 33 2.59 -17.56 20.33
C SER A 33 1.85 -17.12 19.06
N TYR A 34 2.46 -16.27 18.23
CA TYR A 34 1.86 -15.80 16.97
C TYR A 34 1.62 -16.96 15.98
N VAL A 35 2.59 -17.87 15.84
CA VAL A 35 2.44 -19.09 15.01
C VAL A 35 1.27 -19.94 15.51
N THR A 36 1.14 -20.05 16.84
CA THR A 36 0.05 -20.80 17.47
C THR A 36 -1.30 -20.14 17.21
N THR A 37 -1.40 -18.80 17.30
CA THR A 37 -2.61 -18.04 17.01
C THR A 37 -3.04 -18.23 15.55
N VAL A 38 -2.13 -18.03 14.60
CA VAL A 38 -2.40 -18.19 13.17
C VAL A 38 -2.89 -19.59 12.87
N LEU A 39 -2.24 -20.62 13.43
CA LEU A 39 -2.59 -22.01 13.14
C LEU A 39 -3.90 -22.44 13.82
N ASN A 40 -4.23 -21.91 15.00
CA ASN A 40 -5.55 -22.10 15.62
C ASN A 40 -6.66 -21.45 14.79
N ASN A 41 -6.44 -20.23 14.29
CA ASN A 41 -7.39 -19.53 13.43
C ASN A 41 -7.63 -20.31 12.12
N LEU A 42 -6.56 -20.85 11.52
CA LEU A 42 -6.66 -21.71 10.34
C LEU A 42 -7.37 -23.04 10.64
N HIS A 43 -7.08 -23.66 11.78
CA HIS A 43 -7.76 -24.89 12.19
C HIS A 43 -9.28 -24.67 12.29
N LEU A 44 -9.70 -23.60 12.97
CA LEU A 44 -11.11 -23.22 13.10
C LEU A 44 -11.75 -22.94 11.74
N ALA A 45 -11.06 -22.26 10.83
CA ALA A 45 -11.56 -21.97 9.49
C ALA A 45 -11.76 -23.24 8.64
N THR A 46 -10.77 -24.15 8.64
CA THR A 46 -10.81 -25.38 7.82
C THR A 46 -11.89 -26.39 8.23
N LEU A 47 -12.51 -26.24 9.40
CA LEU A 47 -13.67 -27.06 9.82
C LEU A 47 -14.92 -26.80 8.96
N HIS A 48 -15.00 -25.65 8.28
CA HIS A 48 -16.21 -25.22 7.56
C HIS A 48 -16.05 -25.17 6.04
N THR A 49 -14.84 -24.98 5.50
CA THR A 49 -14.61 -24.94 4.05
C THR A 49 -13.19 -25.40 3.71
N PRO A 50 -12.98 -26.33 2.76
CA PRO A 50 -11.67 -26.93 2.50
C PRO A 50 -10.71 -26.04 1.68
N ASP A 51 -11.21 -25.08 0.90
CA ASP A 51 -10.40 -24.20 0.06
C ASP A 51 -10.66 -22.74 0.44
N TYR A 52 -9.71 -22.11 1.15
CA TYR A 52 -9.73 -20.68 1.42
C TYR A 52 -8.79 -19.93 0.45
N PRO A 53 -9.25 -18.82 -0.17
CA PRO A 53 -8.35 -17.90 -0.85
C PRO A 53 -7.39 -17.23 0.15
N LEU A 54 -6.20 -16.80 -0.31
CA LEU A 54 -5.21 -16.10 0.53
C LEU A 54 -5.79 -14.89 1.26
N SER A 55 -6.77 -14.19 0.66
CA SER A 55 -7.43 -13.05 1.29
C SER A 55 -8.02 -13.38 2.66
N HIS A 56 -8.62 -14.56 2.83
CA HIS A 56 -9.10 -15.03 4.13
C HIS A 56 -7.96 -15.40 5.09
N PHE A 57 -6.82 -15.86 4.55
CA PHE A 57 -5.64 -16.16 5.36
C PHE A 57 -5.05 -14.90 5.99
N LEU A 58 -5.01 -13.80 5.24
CA LEU A 58 -4.52 -12.51 5.73
C LEU A 58 -5.35 -11.99 6.91
N ASP A 59 -6.67 -12.22 6.89
CA ASP A 59 -7.55 -11.90 8.01
C ASP A 59 -7.16 -12.67 9.29
N PHE A 60 -6.64 -13.91 9.16
CA PHE A 60 -6.23 -14.74 10.28
C PHE A 60 -4.84 -14.41 10.83
N VAL A 61 -3.98 -13.80 10.01
CA VAL A 61 -2.67 -13.30 10.45
C VAL A 61 -2.82 -12.02 11.26
N ASN A 62 -3.98 -11.34 11.20
CA ASN A 62 -4.29 -10.13 11.98
C ASN A 62 -3.20 -9.04 11.86
N ASN A 63 -2.55 -8.95 10.70
CA ASN A 63 -1.40 -8.08 10.43
C ASN A 63 -0.21 -8.26 11.41
N GLU A 64 -0.06 -9.42 12.06
CA GLU A 64 1.13 -9.72 12.83
C GLU A 64 2.33 -9.90 11.89
N GLN A 65 3.28 -8.96 11.95
CA GLN A 65 4.44 -8.89 11.04
C GLN A 65 5.26 -10.19 11.04
N GLU A 66 5.40 -10.83 12.21
CA GLU A 66 6.09 -12.11 12.36
C GLU A 66 5.36 -13.26 11.65
N GLY A 67 4.02 -13.26 11.69
CA GLY A 67 3.19 -14.25 10.99
C GLY A 67 3.29 -14.10 9.48
N ILE A 68 3.29 -12.86 8.98
CA ILE A 68 3.47 -12.55 7.55
C ILE A 68 4.86 -13.00 7.08
N ALA A 69 5.91 -12.64 7.82
CA ALA A 69 7.29 -13.04 7.52
C ALA A 69 7.44 -14.57 7.48
N TRP A 70 6.87 -15.27 8.47
CA TRP A 70 6.87 -16.74 8.47
C TRP A 70 6.16 -17.33 7.24
N LEU A 71 5.03 -16.76 6.82
CA LEU A 71 4.30 -17.25 5.65
C LEU A 71 5.07 -17.02 4.33
N ILE A 72 5.79 -15.91 4.21
CA ILE A 72 6.71 -15.66 3.08
C ILE A 72 7.78 -16.76 3.04
N TYR A 73 8.38 -17.07 4.20
CA TYR A 73 9.36 -18.15 4.30
C TYR A 73 8.80 -19.50 3.83
N GLU A 74 7.63 -19.90 4.33
CA GLU A 74 6.99 -21.17 3.94
C GLU A 74 6.68 -21.19 2.43
N THR A 75 6.06 -20.12 1.92
CA THR A 75 5.66 -20.00 0.50
C THR A 75 6.84 -20.16 -0.45
N ILE A 76 7.98 -19.54 -0.11
CA ILE A 76 9.19 -19.59 -0.93
C ILE A 76 9.94 -20.91 -0.76
N SER A 77 10.03 -21.42 0.47
CA SER A 77 10.77 -22.65 0.80
C SER A 77 10.16 -23.89 0.16
N LEU A 78 8.87 -23.88 -0.17
CA LEU A 78 8.18 -24.95 -0.92
C LEU A 78 8.83 -25.28 -2.27
N ARG A 79 9.57 -24.34 -2.88
CA ARG A 79 10.38 -24.61 -4.08
C ARG A 79 11.37 -25.75 -3.88
N SER A 80 11.99 -25.83 -2.70
CA SER A 80 12.96 -26.89 -2.39
C SER A 80 12.33 -28.29 -2.36
N LEU A 81 11.00 -28.37 -2.33
CA LEU A 81 10.21 -29.59 -2.29
C LEU A 81 9.54 -29.90 -3.63
N ASN A 82 10.10 -29.42 -4.75
CA ASN A 82 9.56 -29.55 -6.11
C ASN A 82 8.19 -28.88 -6.33
N GLY A 83 7.80 -27.95 -5.45
CA GLY A 83 6.60 -27.14 -5.61
C GLY A 83 6.83 -25.92 -6.51
N THR A 84 5.78 -25.47 -7.21
CA THR A 84 5.77 -24.16 -7.87
C THR A 84 5.50 -23.05 -6.85
N ILE A 85 6.34 -22.02 -6.80
CA ILE A 85 6.11 -20.85 -5.94
C ILE A 85 4.90 -20.07 -6.47
N ARG A 86 3.97 -19.74 -5.58
CA ARG A 86 2.86 -18.81 -5.83
C ARG A 86 3.34 -17.37 -5.67
N LEU A 87 3.96 -16.84 -6.73
CA LEU A 87 4.55 -15.50 -6.71
C LEU A 87 3.53 -14.39 -6.48
N ASP A 88 2.28 -14.62 -6.89
CA ASP A 88 1.14 -13.75 -6.59
C ASP A 88 0.92 -13.59 -5.07
N TYR A 89 1.12 -14.66 -4.30
CA TYR A 89 0.98 -14.64 -2.85
C TYR A 89 2.18 -13.98 -2.19
N VAL A 90 3.39 -14.33 -2.65
CA VAL A 90 4.61 -13.69 -2.15
C VAL A 90 4.55 -12.17 -2.35
N LYS A 91 4.09 -11.70 -3.51
CA LYS A 91 3.88 -10.27 -3.77
C LYS A 91 2.96 -9.62 -2.74
N GLN A 92 1.75 -10.16 -2.57
CA GLN A 92 0.76 -9.63 -1.63
C GLN A 92 1.29 -9.60 -0.19
N LEU A 93 2.02 -10.63 0.23
CA LEU A 93 2.61 -10.70 1.56
C LEU A 93 3.72 -9.67 1.74
N LEU A 94 4.59 -9.50 0.74
CA LEU A 94 5.67 -8.50 0.79
C LEU A 94 5.12 -7.07 0.88
N ASP A 95 3.97 -6.78 0.25
CA ASP A 95 3.31 -5.48 0.35
C ASP A 95 2.76 -5.17 1.76
N LEU A 96 2.65 -6.18 2.62
CA LEU A 96 2.16 -6.08 4.00
C LEU A 96 3.28 -6.11 5.05
N VAL A 97 4.52 -6.42 4.66
CA VAL A 97 5.66 -6.39 5.58
C VAL A 97 6.13 -4.95 5.77
N ASP A 98 6.10 -4.47 7.01
CA ASP A 98 6.50 -3.10 7.34
C ASP A 98 8.02 -2.89 7.22
N ASP A 99 8.82 -3.89 7.61
CA ASP A 99 10.29 -3.84 7.62
C ASP A 99 10.90 -5.08 6.93
N LEU A 100 11.16 -4.96 5.63
CA LEU A 100 11.83 -6.01 4.85
C LEU A 100 13.30 -6.21 5.24
N ASP A 101 13.92 -5.21 5.87
CA ASP A 101 15.30 -5.25 6.34
C ASP A 101 15.41 -5.80 7.77
N GLY A 102 14.27 -6.11 8.40
CA GLY A 102 14.17 -6.84 9.65
C GLY A 102 14.52 -8.34 9.52
N PRO A 103 14.93 -8.99 10.63
CA PRO A 103 15.21 -10.41 10.64
C PRO A 103 13.92 -11.25 10.57
N PHE A 104 14.03 -12.50 10.14
CA PHE A 104 12.93 -13.44 10.35
C PHE A 104 12.65 -13.66 11.84
N PRO A 105 11.40 -13.94 12.21
CA PRO A 105 11.08 -14.42 13.54
C PRO A 105 11.90 -15.66 13.89
N ASN A 106 12.24 -15.82 15.17
CA ASN A 106 13.02 -16.98 15.63
C ASN A 106 12.13 -18.22 15.75
N PHE A 107 12.29 -19.17 14.82
CA PHE A 107 11.67 -20.49 14.82
C PHE A 107 12.66 -21.53 14.27
N ALA A 108 12.35 -22.81 14.46
CA ALA A 108 13.23 -23.89 14.01
C ALA A 108 13.35 -23.87 12.47
N GLY A 109 14.54 -23.58 11.97
CA GLY A 109 14.81 -23.47 10.53
C GLY A 109 14.66 -22.05 9.96
N SER A 110 14.47 -21.03 10.80
CA SER A 110 14.47 -19.63 10.34
C SER A 110 15.73 -19.33 9.52
N PRO A 111 15.60 -18.64 8.39
CA PRO A 111 16.75 -18.16 7.64
C PRO A 111 17.61 -17.24 8.50
N SER A 112 18.93 -17.32 8.30
CA SER A 112 19.83 -16.25 8.73
C SER A 112 19.70 -15.06 7.78
N GLY A 113 19.68 -13.85 8.33
CA GLY A 113 19.60 -12.60 7.55
C GLY A 113 18.23 -11.95 7.57
N THR A 114 18.05 -10.98 6.69
CA THR A 114 16.80 -10.21 6.59
C THR A 114 15.76 -10.90 5.70
N ILE A 115 14.50 -10.46 5.80
CA ILE A 115 13.43 -10.92 4.90
C ILE A 115 13.81 -10.65 3.44
N ARG A 116 14.33 -9.45 3.16
CA ARG A 116 14.83 -9.05 1.84
C ARG A 116 15.95 -9.94 1.34
N GLU A 117 16.98 -10.19 2.16
CA GLU A 117 18.12 -11.04 1.79
C GLU A 117 17.66 -12.44 1.41
N PHE A 118 16.76 -13.02 2.20
CA PHE A 118 16.18 -14.34 1.91
C PHE A 118 15.41 -14.36 0.60
N VAL A 119 14.53 -13.38 0.35
CA VAL A 119 13.74 -13.29 -0.88
C VAL A 119 14.66 -13.14 -2.10
N ASN A 120 15.64 -12.24 -2.03
CA ASN A 120 16.64 -12.04 -3.08
C ASN A 120 17.48 -13.30 -3.34
N TYR A 121 17.80 -14.06 -2.29
CA TYR A 121 18.58 -15.28 -2.42
C TYR A 121 17.77 -16.45 -3.00
N ARG A 122 16.46 -16.51 -2.74
CA ARG A 122 15.62 -17.68 -3.10
C ARG A 122 14.82 -17.50 -4.39
N LEU A 123 14.53 -16.27 -4.80
CA LEU A 123 13.81 -15.99 -6.04
C LEU A 123 14.79 -15.72 -7.19
N THR A 124 14.41 -16.16 -8.40
CA THR A 124 15.17 -15.85 -9.60
C THR A 124 14.90 -14.40 -10.04
N ARG A 125 15.71 -13.86 -10.95
CA ARG A 125 15.57 -12.46 -11.37
C ARG A 125 14.19 -12.12 -11.94
N ASN A 126 13.65 -12.97 -12.81
CA ASN A 126 12.33 -12.77 -13.40
C ASN A 126 11.21 -12.76 -12.34
N GLU A 127 11.41 -13.49 -11.24
CA GLU A 127 10.44 -13.61 -10.16
C GLU A 127 10.52 -12.44 -9.21
N LEU A 128 11.73 -11.95 -8.95
CA LEU A 128 11.96 -10.68 -8.26
C LEU A 128 11.30 -9.52 -9.02
N ASP A 129 11.47 -9.49 -10.34
CA ASP A 129 10.83 -8.48 -11.19
C ASP A 129 9.30 -8.59 -11.15
N TYR A 130 8.75 -9.82 -11.03
CA TYR A 130 7.31 -10.05 -10.88
C TYR A 130 6.76 -9.58 -9.53
N VAL A 131 7.43 -9.93 -8.42
CA VAL A 131 6.96 -9.56 -7.08
C VAL A 131 7.17 -8.08 -6.77
N GLN A 132 7.96 -7.36 -7.58
CA GLN A 132 8.15 -5.91 -7.47
C GLN A 132 8.56 -5.45 -6.06
N MET A 133 9.43 -6.22 -5.40
CA MET A 133 9.88 -5.90 -4.05
C MET A 133 10.42 -4.47 -3.97
N MET A 134 10.02 -3.73 -2.92
CA MET A 134 10.51 -2.36 -2.72
C MET A 134 12.04 -2.30 -2.78
N PRO A 135 12.65 -1.25 -3.35
CA PRO A 135 14.11 -1.11 -3.33
C PRO A 135 14.64 -1.00 -1.90
N GLU A 136 15.91 -1.35 -1.71
CA GLU A 136 16.60 -1.15 -0.43
C GLU A 136 16.49 0.31 0.02
N LEU A 137 16.14 0.51 1.29
CA LEU A 137 16.20 1.82 1.89
C LEU A 137 17.69 2.17 2.03
N ILE A 138 18.16 3.13 1.24
CA ILE A 138 19.54 3.62 1.31
C ILE A 138 19.75 4.12 2.75
N SER A 139 20.43 3.30 3.55
CA SER A 139 20.82 3.69 4.90
C SER A 139 21.75 4.90 4.79
N PRO A 140 21.49 6.02 5.50
CA PRO A 140 22.29 7.24 5.39
C PRO A 140 23.76 7.11 5.85
N SER A 141 24.22 5.91 6.18
CA SER A 141 25.59 5.61 6.64
C SER A 141 26.60 5.43 5.52
N VAL A 142 26.19 5.32 4.26
CA VAL A 142 27.12 5.28 3.12
C VAL A 142 27.09 6.62 2.41
N SER A 143 28.02 7.49 2.79
CA SER A 143 28.29 8.73 2.06
C SER A 143 28.61 8.38 0.61
N PRO A 144 27.89 8.92 -0.39
CA PRO A 144 28.28 8.74 -1.78
C PRO A 144 29.67 9.36 -1.98
N PRO A 145 30.56 8.75 -2.78
CA PRO A 145 31.78 9.43 -3.20
C PRO A 145 31.37 10.74 -3.87
N ALA A 146 31.99 11.83 -3.44
CA ALA A 146 31.68 13.20 -3.86
C ALA A 146 31.86 13.36 -5.37
N HIS A 147 30.80 13.11 -6.14
CA HIS A 147 30.74 13.49 -7.55
C HIS A 147 30.17 14.90 -7.64
N HIS A 148 31.04 15.80 -8.12
CA HIS A 148 30.73 17.17 -8.47
C HIS A 148 29.50 17.28 -9.38
N TYR A 149 28.35 17.62 -8.80
CA TYR A 149 27.27 18.26 -9.56
C TYR A 149 27.52 19.76 -9.58
N THR A 150 28.02 20.22 -10.72
CA THR A 150 28.10 21.63 -11.08
C THR A 150 26.82 22.04 -11.82
N HIS A 151 26.20 23.10 -11.31
CA HIS A 151 25.46 24.14 -12.04
C HIS A 151 24.13 23.87 -12.77
N TYR A 152 23.41 25.00 -12.91
CA TYR A 152 22.15 25.32 -13.62
C TYR A 152 20.85 25.11 -12.82
N MET A 153 19.91 26.06 -12.67
CA MET A 153 19.77 27.43 -13.16
C MET A 153 18.99 28.28 -12.15
N HIS A 154 19.48 29.50 -11.91
CA HIS A 154 18.77 30.59 -11.25
C HIS A 154 18.06 31.40 -12.34
N LEU A 155 16.74 31.29 -12.47
CA LEU A 155 15.96 32.15 -13.37
C LEU A 155 15.28 33.25 -12.57
N SER A 156 15.88 34.43 -12.66
CA SER A 156 15.36 35.71 -12.18
C SER A 156 14.11 36.11 -12.97
N ARG A 157 13.05 36.47 -12.25
CA ARG A 157 11.79 36.98 -12.79
C ARG A 157 11.84 38.52 -12.82
N PRO A 158 11.60 39.19 -13.95
CA PRO A 158 11.43 40.63 -13.96
C PRO A 158 9.98 41.02 -13.64
N SER A 159 9.87 42.04 -12.79
CA SER A 159 8.66 42.75 -12.41
C SER A 159 8.32 43.83 -13.45
N VAL A 160 7.11 43.84 -14.00
CA VAL A 160 6.51 45.03 -14.63
C VAL A 160 5.00 45.06 -14.38
N THR A 161 4.54 46.19 -13.84
CA THR A 161 3.15 46.70 -13.78
C THR A 161 3.13 48.04 -14.55
N PRO A 162 1.99 48.73 -14.85
CA PRO A 162 0.56 48.38 -14.68
C PRO A 162 -0.37 48.74 -15.88
N ALA A 163 -1.64 48.32 -15.73
CA ALA A 163 -2.91 48.96 -16.16
C ALA A 163 -3.20 49.28 -17.64
N GLN A 164 -4.21 48.58 -18.20
CA GLN A 164 -5.19 49.19 -19.10
C GLN A 164 -6.61 48.65 -18.82
N HIS A 165 -7.51 49.60 -18.51
CA HIS A 165 -8.95 49.43 -18.37
C HIS A 165 -9.57 49.14 -19.74
N CYS A 166 -10.29 48.03 -19.87
CA CYS A 166 -11.26 47.86 -20.95
C CYS A 166 -12.51 47.18 -20.37
N THR A 167 -13.60 47.94 -20.27
CA THR A 167 -14.89 47.49 -19.77
C THR A 167 -15.57 46.67 -20.87
N GLN A 168 -15.41 45.36 -20.84
CA GLN A 168 -16.18 44.45 -21.70
C GLN A 168 -17.43 43.97 -20.98
N VAL A 169 -18.58 44.14 -21.65
CA VAL A 169 -19.90 43.64 -21.26
C VAL A 169 -19.85 42.12 -21.30
N SER A 170 -19.78 41.50 -20.13
CA SER A 170 -19.72 40.04 -19.96
C SER A 170 -21.07 39.39 -20.26
N ARG A 171 -21.13 38.65 -21.37
CA ARG A 171 -22.09 37.56 -21.57
C ARG A 171 -21.95 36.55 -20.42
N PRO A 172 -23.04 35.98 -19.89
CA PRO A 172 -22.94 34.89 -18.92
C PRO A 172 -22.27 33.70 -19.60
N SER A 173 -20.99 33.50 -19.33
CA SER A 173 -20.28 32.29 -19.67
C SER A 173 -20.95 31.15 -18.92
N SER A 174 -21.49 30.18 -19.66
CA SER A 174 -21.84 28.87 -19.12
C SER A 174 -20.62 28.37 -18.35
N SER A 175 -20.71 28.36 -17.02
CA SER A 175 -19.67 27.86 -16.14
C SER A 175 -19.44 26.39 -16.52
N THR A 176 -18.36 26.12 -17.25
CA THR A 176 -17.89 24.76 -17.50
C THR A 176 -17.65 24.15 -16.13
N GLN A 177 -18.58 23.32 -15.66
CA GLN A 177 -18.50 22.69 -14.35
C GLN A 177 -17.26 21.80 -14.39
N SER A 178 -16.23 22.20 -13.65
CA SER A 178 -14.98 21.43 -13.57
C SER A 178 -15.26 20.20 -12.73
N PHE A 179 -15.29 19.03 -13.37
CA PHE A 179 -15.32 17.76 -12.66
C PHE A 179 -13.98 17.58 -11.95
N THR A 180 -13.99 17.31 -10.65
CA THR A 180 -12.78 17.10 -9.86
C THR A 180 -13.02 15.95 -8.89
N ILE A 181 -11.99 15.15 -8.64
CA ILE A 181 -11.99 14.25 -7.49
C ILE A 181 -11.47 15.05 -6.29
N GLU A 182 -12.10 14.91 -5.14
CA GLU A 182 -11.73 15.61 -3.92
C GLU A 182 -11.63 14.60 -2.76
N LEU A 183 -10.49 14.62 -2.07
CA LEU A 183 -10.29 13.93 -0.80
C LEU A 183 -10.23 15.00 0.28
N ARG A 184 -11.24 15.06 1.14
CA ARG A 184 -11.24 15.93 2.33
C ARG A 184 -10.78 15.13 3.51
N ILE A 185 -9.75 15.61 4.18
CA ILE A 185 -9.16 14.97 5.35
C ILE A 185 -9.63 15.77 6.56
N LEU A 186 -10.48 15.14 7.37
CA LEU A 186 -11.20 15.78 8.47
C LEU A 186 -10.43 15.59 9.76
N ARG A 187 -10.06 16.71 10.40
CA ARG A 187 -9.31 16.70 11.67
C ARG A 187 -10.21 16.50 12.89
N ASP A 188 -11.42 17.06 12.87
CA ASP A 188 -12.39 16.97 13.97
C ASP A 188 -13.81 16.94 13.40
N LEU A 189 -14.49 15.80 13.52
CA LEU A 189 -15.86 15.62 13.03
C LEU A 189 -16.88 16.48 13.79
N LYS A 190 -16.58 16.91 15.01
CA LYS A 190 -17.46 17.79 15.80
C LYS A 190 -17.34 19.24 15.32
N ASN A 191 -16.18 19.61 14.79
CA ASN A 191 -15.95 20.92 14.23
C ASN A 191 -16.36 20.96 12.75
N THR A 192 -17.60 21.38 12.49
CA THR A 192 -18.13 21.50 11.11
C THR A 192 -17.51 22.63 10.28
N SER A 193 -16.59 23.41 10.84
CA SER A 193 -15.95 24.48 10.07
C SER A 193 -14.88 23.91 9.14
N SER A 194 -15.18 23.97 7.83
CA SER A 194 -14.27 23.55 6.74
C SER A 194 -12.90 24.24 6.70
N SER A 195 -12.67 25.20 7.60
CA SER A 195 -11.42 25.95 7.71
C SER A 195 -10.26 25.14 8.29
N TYR A 196 -10.52 23.93 8.82
CA TYR A 196 -9.48 23.07 9.40
C TYR A 196 -9.20 21.81 8.59
N ASP A 197 -10.01 21.54 7.57
CA ASP A 197 -9.91 20.31 6.80
C ASP A 197 -8.89 20.46 5.68
N ASP A 198 -7.98 19.49 5.59
CA ASP A 198 -7.05 19.45 4.47
C ASP A 198 -7.76 18.88 3.25
N VAL A 199 -7.41 19.39 2.06
CA VAL A 199 -8.12 19.01 0.82
C VAL A 199 -7.12 18.67 -0.28
N ILE A 200 -7.24 17.46 -0.82
CA ILE A 200 -6.56 17.06 -2.06
C ILE A 200 -7.58 17.14 -3.18
N ARG A 201 -7.36 18.03 -4.15
CA ARG A 201 -8.16 18.13 -5.38
C ARG A 201 -7.37 17.60 -6.56
N ILE A 202 -8.01 16.74 -7.35
CA ILE A 202 -7.45 16.16 -8.55
C ILE A 202 -8.32 16.57 -9.74
N SER A 203 -7.66 17.12 -10.76
CA SER A 203 -8.29 17.53 -12.02
C SER A 203 -7.48 16.97 -13.18
N LYS A 204 -8.15 16.63 -14.29
CA LYS A 204 -7.48 16.14 -15.50
C LYS A 204 -7.18 17.31 -16.43
N ASN A 205 -5.92 17.40 -16.86
CA ASN A 205 -5.48 18.38 -17.85
C ASN A 205 -5.83 17.91 -19.28
N LYS A 206 -5.76 18.83 -20.23
CA LYS A 206 -6.06 18.55 -21.65
C LYS A 206 -5.07 17.58 -22.30
N ASP A 207 -3.84 17.53 -21.78
CA ASP A 207 -2.78 16.64 -22.24
C ASP A 207 -2.87 15.22 -21.65
N GLY A 208 -3.91 14.95 -20.84
CA GLY A 208 -4.11 13.67 -20.18
C GLY A 208 -3.36 13.50 -18.86
N SER A 209 -2.52 14.47 -18.46
CA SER A 209 -1.92 14.50 -17.13
C SER A 209 -2.95 14.90 -16.06
N TYR A 210 -2.58 14.69 -14.80
CA TYR A 210 -3.41 15.04 -13.64
C TYR A 210 -2.74 16.18 -12.86
N ASN A 211 -3.53 17.20 -12.57
CA ASN A 211 -3.18 18.30 -11.70
C ASN A 211 -3.73 18.03 -10.30
N ILE A 212 -2.83 17.94 -9.32
CA ILE A 212 -3.13 17.67 -7.92
C ILE A 212 -2.85 18.95 -7.13
N ILE A 213 -3.86 19.44 -6.43
CA ILE A 213 -3.75 20.59 -5.54
C ILE A 213 -4.00 20.09 -4.13
N TYR A 214 -2.95 20.11 -3.30
CA TYR A 214 -3.08 19.86 -1.86
C TYR A 214 -3.19 21.20 -1.13
N HIS A 215 -4.26 21.39 -0.38
CA HIS A 215 -4.49 22.52 0.50
C HIS A 215 -4.37 22.05 1.95
N ASP A 216 -3.26 22.41 2.59
CA ASP A 216 -3.07 22.26 4.03
C ASP A 216 -3.65 23.50 4.71
N GLN A 217 -4.66 23.31 5.54
CA GLN A 217 -5.25 24.43 6.29
C GLN A 217 -4.45 24.76 7.55
N SER A 218 -3.74 23.78 8.10
CA SER A 218 -2.99 23.94 9.35
C SER A 218 -1.66 24.66 9.14
N SER A 219 -1.02 24.49 7.98
CA SER A 219 0.24 25.16 7.67
C SER A 219 0.00 26.50 6.99
N GLN A 220 0.85 27.49 7.30
CA GLN A 220 0.88 28.76 6.56
C GLN A 220 1.35 28.58 5.09
N THR A 221 1.65 27.34 4.69
CA THR A 221 2.17 27.02 3.36
C THR A 221 1.01 26.90 2.38
N LYS A 222 0.93 27.89 1.48
CA LYS A 222 -0.08 27.94 0.42
C LYS A 222 0.03 26.70 -0.48
N SER A 223 -1.13 26.22 -0.90
CA SER A 223 -1.39 25.03 -1.70
C SER A 223 -0.24 24.54 -2.59
N LYS A 224 0.08 23.25 -2.51
CA LYS A 224 1.07 22.62 -3.41
C LYS A 224 0.36 22.11 -4.67
N THR A 225 0.86 22.51 -5.83
CA THR A 225 0.36 22.05 -7.14
C THR A 225 1.36 21.09 -7.76
N LEU A 226 0.91 19.90 -8.15
CA LEU A 226 1.73 18.85 -8.75
C LEU A 226 1.10 18.37 -10.06
N PHE A 227 1.94 18.08 -11.04
CA PHE A 227 1.56 17.49 -12.32
C PHE A 227 2.09 16.07 -12.39
N MET A 228 1.21 15.10 -12.62
CA MET A 228 1.58 13.68 -12.58
C MET A 228 0.90 12.89 -13.69
N THR A 229 1.56 11.83 -14.14
CA THR A 229 0.95 10.78 -14.94
C THR A 229 0.00 9.93 -14.08
N ARG A 230 -0.85 9.10 -14.71
CA ARG A 230 -1.76 8.19 -13.99
C ARG A 230 -1.05 7.28 -12.98
N PRO A 231 0.03 6.54 -13.32
CA PRO A 231 0.71 5.67 -12.37
C PRO A 231 1.31 6.43 -11.19
N GLU A 232 1.86 7.63 -11.45
CA GLU A 232 2.44 8.48 -10.41
C GLU A 232 1.37 9.01 -9.45
N LEU A 233 0.20 9.40 -9.96
CA LEU A 233 -0.93 9.82 -9.15
C LEU A 233 -1.41 8.69 -8.22
N LEU A 234 -1.62 7.49 -8.75
CA LEU A 234 -2.06 6.34 -7.94
C LEU A 234 -1.03 6.00 -6.86
N LYS A 235 0.26 6.01 -7.21
CA LYS A 235 1.34 5.82 -6.23
C LYS A 235 1.38 6.93 -5.18
N TYR A 236 1.20 8.19 -5.59
CA TYR A 236 1.14 9.33 -4.66
C TYR A 236 0.01 9.15 -3.65
N LEU A 237 -1.20 8.85 -4.11
CA LEU A 237 -2.35 8.63 -3.24
C LEU A 237 -2.19 7.40 -2.36
N SER A 238 -1.59 6.32 -2.89
CA SER A 238 -1.30 5.14 -2.09
C SER A 238 -0.42 5.46 -0.89
N ASN A 239 0.67 6.18 -1.13
CA ASN A 239 1.56 6.63 -0.08
C ASN A 239 0.86 7.61 0.88
N THR A 240 0.06 8.56 0.38
CA THR A 240 -0.68 9.51 1.22
C THR A 240 -1.62 8.77 2.18
N LEU A 241 -2.46 7.85 1.69
CA LEU A 241 -3.40 7.12 2.54
C LEU A 241 -2.69 6.23 3.57
N ARG A 242 -1.54 5.62 3.23
CA ARG A 242 -0.73 4.85 4.17
C ARG A 242 -0.07 5.74 5.23
N LEU A 243 0.40 6.93 4.85
CA LEU A 243 1.02 7.86 5.81
C LEU A 243 -0.01 8.41 6.79
N MET A 244 -1.26 8.62 6.37
CA MET A 244 -2.33 9.08 7.27
C MET A 244 -2.61 8.13 8.42
N THR A 245 -2.41 6.81 8.24
CA THR A 245 -2.60 5.83 9.32
C THR A 245 -1.45 5.82 10.32
N LEU A 246 -0.32 6.45 9.98
CA LEU A 246 0.88 6.53 10.83
C LEU A 246 0.97 7.85 11.61
N ASP A 247 0.06 8.79 11.38
CA ASP A 247 0.12 10.10 12.03
C ASP A 247 -0.14 9.99 13.54
N LYS A 248 0.64 10.73 14.33
CA LYS A 248 0.53 10.76 15.81
C LYS A 248 -0.60 11.67 16.27
N GLU A 249 -0.96 12.67 15.47
CA GLU A 249 -2.15 13.49 15.65
C GLU A 249 -3.18 13.05 14.60
N PRO A 250 -3.91 11.95 14.85
CA PRO A 250 -4.68 11.31 13.79
C PRO A 250 -5.82 12.21 13.33
N PHE A 251 -5.94 12.34 12.01
CA PHE A 251 -7.19 12.76 11.39
C PHE A 251 -8.30 11.78 11.77
N GLU A 252 -9.53 12.25 11.98
CA GLU A 252 -10.63 11.40 12.41
C GLU A 252 -11.23 10.60 11.25
N ALA A 253 -11.38 11.26 10.09
CA ALA A 253 -11.97 10.65 8.91
C ALA A 253 -11.47 11.29 7.61
N MET A 254 -11.74 10.62 6.49
CA MET A 254 -11.57 11.14 5.15
C MET A 254 -12.88 11.02 4.38
N GLN A 255 -13.32 12.12 3.78
CA GLN A 255 -14.41 12.14 2.83
C GLN A 255 -13.87 12.07 1.41
N VAL A 256 -14.29 11.04 0.68
CA VAL A 256 -13.97 10.84 -0.74
C VAL A 256 -15.14 11.32 -1.57
N ILE A 257 -14.88 12.23 -2.50
CA ILE A 257 -15.87 12.82 -3.40
C ILE A 257 -15.38 12.60 -4.82
N MET A 258 -16.12 11.81 -5.60
CA MET A 258 -15.81 11.57 -7.01
C MET A 258 -17.02 11.94 -7.86
N PRO A 259 -16.84 12.40 -9.11
CA PRO A 259 -17.97 12.89 -9.91
C PRO A 259 -18.98 11.80 -10.34
N ASN A 260 -18.56 10.53 -10.44
CA ASN A 260 -19.37 9.40 -10.90
C ASN A 260 -19.60 8.34 -9.79
N ALA A 261 -19.37 8.68 -8.53
CA ALA A 261 -19.59 7.80 -7.39
C ALA A 261 -20.24 8.58 -6.22
N PRO A 262 -21.01 7.90 -5.35
CA PRO A 262 -21.49 8.55 -4.13
C PRO A 262 -20.32 9.03 -3.28
N SER A 263 -20.50 10.15 -2.57
CA SER A 263 -19.51 10.55 -1.57
C SER A 263 -19.52 9.55 -0.42
N VAL A 264 -18.33 9.12 -0.02
CA VAL A 264 -18.13 8.18 1.08
C VAL A 264 -17.30 8.85 2.16
N LEU A 265 -17.71 8.70 3.41
CA LEU A 265 -16.94 9.10 4.58
C LEU A 265 -16.35 7.84 5.23
N ILE A 266 -15.04 7.82 5.42
CA ILE A 266 -14.30 6.65 5.93
C ILE A 266 -13.47 7.11 7.13
N SER A 267 -13.55 6.41 8.27
CA SER A 267 -12.65 6.71 9.38
C SER A 267 -11.21 6.36 8.98
N ILE A 268 -10.23 7.13 9.45
CA ILE A 268 -8.82 6.83 9.17
C ILE A 268 -8.40 5.46 9.72
N HIS A 269 -8.99 5.04 10.84
CA HIS A 269 -8.76 3.70 11.40
C HIS A 269 -9.32 2.58 10.51
N ASP A 270 -10.31 2.89 9.67
CA ASP A 270 -10.90 1.96 8.72
C ASP A 270 -10.20 2.02 7.34
N LEU A 271 -9.10 2.76 7.17
CA LEU A 271 -8.27 2.72 5.96
C LEU A 271 -7.44 1.43 5.89
N THR A 272 -8.08 0.28 6.03
CA THR A 272 -7.51 -1.06 5.81
C THR A 272 -7.10 -1.24 4.35
N SER A 273 -6.34 -2.30 4.03
CA SER A 273 -5.97 -2.59 2.63
C SER A 273 -7.20 -2.69 1.73
N GLN A 274 -8.21 -3.44 2.16
CA GLN A 274 -9.45 -3.66 1.40
C GLN A 274 -10.18 -2.33 1.10
N ASN A 275 -10.31 -1.44 2.09
CA ASN A 275 -10.99 -0.16 1.88
C ASN A 275 -10.17 0.77 0.98
N ARG A 276 -8.83 0.75 1.08
CA ARG A 276 -7.97 1.50 0.16
C ARG A 276 -8.07 0.98 -1.27
N ASP A 277 -8.09 -0.34 -1.47
CA ASP A 277 -8.23 -0.96 -2.79
C ASP A 277 -9.55 -0.55 -3.45
N LEU A 278 -10.66 -0.55 -2.69
CA LEU A 278 -11.95 -0.07 -3.21
C LEU A 278 -11.91 1.42 -3.63
N ILE A 279 -11.21 2.26 -2.87
CA ILE A 279 -11.01 3.67 -3.24
C ILE A 279 -10.20 3.78 -4.54
N TYR A 280 -9.13 2.98 -4.68
CA TYR A 280 -8.31 2.97 -5.89
C TYR A 280 -9.11 2.50 -7.10
N ASP A 281 -9.83 1.38 -7.01
CA ASP A 281 -10.68 0.86 -8.08
C ASP A 281 -11.71 1.89 -8.55
N THR A 282 -12.37 2.55 -7.59
CA THR A 282 -13.36 3.60 -7.88
C THR A 282 -12.71 4.81 -8.55
N MET A 283 -11.52 5.18 -8.10
CA MET A 283 -10.76 6.30 -8.65
C MET A 283 -10.25 6.00 -10.06
N GLU A 284 -9.74 4.80 -10.32
CA GLU A 284 -9.34 4.35 -11.64
C GLU A 284 -10.52 4.39 -12.61
N SER A 285 -11.66 3.83 -12.20
CA SER A 285 -12.91 3.92 -12.96
C SER A 285 -13.31 5.37 -13.25
N THR A 286 -13.15 6.28 -12.29
CA THR A 286 -13.37 7.73 -12.49
C THR A 286 -12.42 8.33 -13.52
N MET A 287 -11.14 7.95 -13.46
CA MET A 287 -10.10 8.45 -14.36
C MET A 287 -10.28 7.96 -15.81
N ASP A 288 -10.76 6.73 -15.97
CA ASP A 288 -11.10 6.11 -17.27
C ASP A 288 -12.30 6.76 -17.93
N ASN A 289 -13.30 7.15 -17.15
CA ASN A 289 -14.55 7.74 -17.64
C ASN A 289 -14.53 9.28 -17.71
N TRP A 290 -13.35 9.91 -17.70
CA TRP A 290 -13.20 11.37 -17.71
C TRP A 290 -13.24 11.97 -19.13
N PRO A 291 -14.01 13.05 -19.40
CA PRO A 291 -14.83 13.81 -18.45
C PRO A 291 -16.14 13.10 -18.11
N VAL A 292 -16.48 13.13 -16.82
CA VAL A 292 -17.76 12.61 -16.36
C VAL A 292 -18.85 13.54 -16.90
N LYS A 293 -19.81 12.99 -17.65
CA LYS A 293 -21.00 13.74 -18.05
C LYS A 293 -21.92 13.78 -16.83
N ALA A 294 -22.21 14.99 -16.34
CA ALA A 294 -23.25 15.20 -15.33
C ALA A 294 -24.63 14.83 -15.88
#